data_AF-A0A7C0XVK8-F1
#
_entry.id   AF-A0A7C0XVK8-F1
#
_cell.length_a   1.000
_cell.length_b   1.000
_cell.length_c   1.000
_cell.angle_alpha   90.00
_cell.angle_beta   90.00
_cell.angle_gamma   90.00
#
_symmetry.space_group_name_H-M   'P 1'
#
loop_
_entity.id
_entity.type
_entity.pdbx_description
1 polymer ?
#
loop_
_entity_poly.entity_id
_entity_poly.type
_entity_poly.pdbx_seq_one_letter_code
_entity_poly.pdbx_strand_id
1 'polypeptide(L)'
;MCGEINKIKNNKEAILTGEIGALLHDIGKCHPDFIKKNSIEHIENFDHANIDEFLKPDLVSLIKHNKFDIKIDTKTTNIYRLITKHHNKTNNEIIKLLKKCDQKDSADDKGVVRKKQSIENTTISSPFGYTKEKIDLNCLQKRFGDLEDSLIGLFRNYVSETVDIGCFRETLINNLKITFSHALGETRIPANDVTLWDHSYSTASLFKSILAAIVCGANMDSQNLNWRIFGICWDGMEFINRGRKIAEIQARSEVIGNIKRELKKKFENEIPAGNVIYEDTNGIYFTFPNLNDKSKELAKECAKEALEIMYKISDSELWPFFTLSKVSKTMTIISGELKFAIDKRKIPKMTPTLFIEGEPKEFFDNPEFLKPKDKQDICPVCKIRAKSIDGEMCKICWNRREGRLNEWLSKEETTIWIDEVADINNRVSLISLNFNLDRWLDGTMIGTIYSQSFEDWINGDRYNNKTVSNILRDKNIKQGKHLYE
;
A
#
# COMPACT_ATOMS: atom_id res chain seq x y z
N MET A 1 2.47 -1.08 -32.68
CA MET A 1 2.53 -0.15 -31.52
C MET A 1 2.88 -0.96 -30.30
N CYS A 2 3.91 -0.55 -29.56
CA CYS A 2 4.28 -1.21 -28.30
C CYS A 2 3.22 -0.85 -27.23
N GLY A 3 2.61 -1.86 -26.59
CA GLY A 3 1.59 -1.65 -25.54
C GLY A 3 2.11 -0.83 -24.36
N GLU A 4 1.20 -0.29 -23.54
CA GLU A 4 1.60 0.59 -22.43
C GLU A 4 2.40 -0.18 -21.36
N ILE A 5 2.12 -1.48 -21.13
CA ILE A 5 2.97 -2.34 -20.29
C ILE A 5 4.43 -2.32 -20.75
N ASN A 6 4.69 -2.39 -22.05
CA ASN A 6 6.06 -2.48 -22.55
C ASN A 6 6.82 -1.16 -22.36
N LYS A 7 6.15 -0.01 -22.45
CA LYS A 7 6.79 1.28 -22.13
C LYS A 7 7.21 1.35 -20.66
N ILE A 8 6.34 0.87 -19.76
CA ILE A 8 6.64 0.79 -18.32
C ILE A 8 7.79 -0.19 -18.07
N LYS A 9 7.76 -1.39 -18.64
CA LYS A 9 8.85 -2.40 -18.55
C LYS A 9 10.18 -1.83 -19.04
N ASN A 10 10.20 -1.18 -20.19
CA ASN A 10 11.42 -0.61 -20.79
C ASN A 10 12.02 0.54 -19.97
N ASN A 11 11.22 1.19 -19.11
CA ASN A 11 11.67 2.26 -18.22
C ASN A 11 11.67 1.84 -16.75
N LYS A 12 11.65 0.52 -16.47
CA LYS A 12 11.56 -0.05 -15.12
C LYS A 12 12.60 0.56 -14.17
N GLU A 13 13.87 0.59 -14.57
CA GLU A 13 14.96 1.11 -13.73
C GLU A 13 14.73 2.56 -13.32
N ALA A 14 14.31 3.42 -14.24
CA ALA A 14 14.07 4.84 -13.95
C ALA A 14 12.88 5.04 -13.01
N ILE A 15 11.79 4.26 -13.19
CA ILE A 15 10.62 4.31 -12.31
C ILE A 15 10.97 3.84 -10.90
N LEU A 16 11.66 2.70 -10.78
CA LEU A 16 12.02 2.13 -9.48
C LEU A 16 13.05 3.01 -8.75
N THR A 17 14.03 3.57 -9.46
CA THR A 17 14.99 4.53 -8.88
C THR A 17 14.28 5.79 -8.37
N GLY A 18 13.27 6.26 -9.11
CA GLY A 18 12.41 7.35 -8.66
C GLY A 18 11.58 7.02 -7.41
N GLU A 19 11.00 5.83 -7.35
CA GLU A 19 10.31 5.33 -6.14
C GLU A 19 11.27 5.26 -4.95
N ILE A 20 12.47 4.71 -5.13
CA ILE A 20 13.51 4.63 -4.09
C ILE A 20 13.84 6.04 -3.56
N GLY A 21 14.01 7.00 -4.47
CA GLY A 21 14.25 8.39 -4.07
C GLY A 21 13.08 9.01 -3.31
N ALA A 22 11.84 8.65 -3.65
CA ALA A 22 10.66 9.07 -2.91
C ALA A 22 10.53 8.38 -1.55
N LEU A 23 10.91 7.11 -1.43
CA LEU A 23 10.94 6.40 -0.13
C LEU A 23 11.95 7.03 0.84
N LEU A 24 13.06 7.57 0.31
CA LEU A 24 14.13 8.18 1.09
C LEU A 24 13.99 9.70 1.28
N HIS A 25 13.01 10.35 0.63
CA HIS A 25 12.97 11.82 0.52
C HIS A 25 12.97 12.54 1.87
N ASP A 26 12.39 11.89 2.89
CA ASP A 26 12.22 12.39 4.25
C ASP A 26 13.03 11.60 5.30
N ILE A 27 14.09 10.91 4.88
CA ILE A 27 14.93 10.10 5.78
C ILE A 27 15.43 10.87 7.01
N GLY A 28 15.66 12.18 6.88
CA GLY A 28 16.07 13.03 8.00
C GLY A 28 15.04 13.14 9.12
N LYS A 29 13.75 12.87 8.87
CA LYS A 29 12.72 12.83 9.93
C LYS A 29 12.96 11.71 10.94
N CYS A 30 13.78 10.72 10.59
CA CYS A 30 14.20 9.65 11.49
C CYS A 30 15.32 10.10 12.46
N HIS A 31 15.98 11.23 12.21
CA HIS A 31 17.00 11.77 13.11
C HIS A 31 16.33 12.37 14.37
N PRO A 32 16.83 12.12 15.60
CA PRO A 32 16.22 12.64 16.83
C PRO A 32 16.03 14.16 16.86
N ASP A 33 16.92 14.91 16.19
CA ASP A 33 16.83 16.37 16.13
C ASP A 33 15.59 16.87 15.37
N PHE A 34 15.00 16.04 14.51
CA PHE A 34 13.70 16.34 13.91
C PHE A 34 12.61 16.47 14.99
N ILE A 35 12.62 15.59 16.01
CA ILE A 35 11.70 15.68 17.14
C ILE A 35 12.06 16.90 17.99
N LYS A 36 13.34 17.12 18.32
CA LYS A 36 13.78 18.26 19.15
C LYS A 36 13.41 19.62 18.54
N LYS A 37 13.49 19.74 17.21
CA LYS A 37 13.05 20.94 16.48
C LYS A 37 11.55 21.16 16.57
N ASN A 38 10.77 20.10 16.40
CA ASN A 38 9.30 20.20 16.29
C ASN A 38 8.59 20.09 17.65
N SER A 39 9.33 19.93 18.75
CA SER A 39 8.78 19.83 20.09
C SER A 39 8.26 21.16 20.64
N ILE A 40 7.66 21.11 21.83
CA ILE A 40 7.25 22.29 22.60
C ILE A 40 8.47 23.15 22.95
N GLU A 41 9.57 22.51 23.34
CA GLU A 41 10.79 23.15 23.81
C GLU A 41 11.61 23.79 22.67
N HIS A 42 11.52 23.25 21.45
CA HIS A 42 12.18 23.80 20.25
C HIS A 42 13.70 24.01 20.46
N ILE A 43 14.40 22.95 20.87
CA ILE A 43 15.79 23.06 21.36
C ILE A 43 16.81 23.10 20.21
N GLU A 44 16.44 22.63 19.01
CA GLU A 44 17.37 22.48 17.88
C GLU A 44 16.84 23.08 16.58
N ASN A 45 17.74 23.66 15.78
CA ASN A 45 17.44 24.01 14.40
C ASN A 45 17.99 22.92 13.48
N PHE A 46 17.11 22.13 12.91
CA PHE A 46 17.48 20.96 12.10
C PHE A 46 16.86 21.01 10.70
N ASP A 47 17.64 20.85 9.64
CA ASP A 47 17.12 20.69 8.28
C ASP A 47 17.20 19.22 7.85
N HIS A 48 16.08 18.51 8.00
CA HIS A 48 15.95 17.11 7.58
C HIS A 48 16.21 16.85 6.09
N ALA A 49 16.18 17.86 5.23
CA ALA A 49 16.54 17.71 3.82
C ALA A 49 18.05 17.85 3.57
N ASN A 50 18.83 18.39 4.53
CA ASN A 50 20.26 18.61 4.39
C ASN A 50 21.08 17.38 4.85
N ILE A 51 20.93 16.28 4.12
CA ILE A 51 21.50 14.99 4.49
C ILE A 51 23.03 14.97 4.60
N ASP A 52 23.75 15.92 3.99
CA ASP A 52 25.21 16.02 4.09
C ASP A 52 25.69 16.38 5.51
N GLU A 53 24.83 16.98 6.35
CA GLU A 53 25.20 17.41 7.71
C GLU A 53 25.11 16.29 8.74
N PHE A 54 24.25 15.28 8.53
CA PHE A 54 23.94 14.30 9.56
C PHE A 54 24.03 12.83 9.11
N LEU A 55 23.97 12.52 7.81
CA LEU A 55 24.20 11.14 7.35
C LEU A 55 25.70 10.83 7.29
N LYS A 56 26.04 9.56 7.49
CA LYS A 56 27.39 9.03 7.27
C LYS A 56 27.90 9.43 5.88
N PRO A 57 29.11 10.01 5.76
CA PRO A 57 29.66 10.47 4.47
C PRO A 57 29.68 9.38 3.38
N ASP A 58 29.97 8.14 3.77
CA ASP A 58 29.93 6.97 2.89
C ASP A 58 28.55 6.76 2.25
N LEU A 59 27.47 6.89 3.05
CA LEU A 59 26.10 6.77 2.56
C LEU A 59 25.75 7.91 1.60
N VAL A 60 26.11 9.14 1.95
CA VAL A 60 25.88 10.32 1.09
C VAL A 60 26.60 10.16 -0.25
N SER A 61 27.85 9.67 -0.25
CA SER A 61 28.60 9.39 -1.46
C SER A 61 27.92 8.34 -2.34
N LEU A 62 27.39 7.28 -1.73
CA LEU A 62 26.64 6.23 -2.44
C LEU A 62 25.31 6.75 -3.02
N ILE A 63 24.58 7.60 -2.28
CA ILE A 63 23.34 8.23 -2.75
C ILE A 63 23.59 9.15 -3.96
N LYS A 64 24.77 9.79 -4.03
CA LYS A 64 25.20 10.64 -5.15
C LYS A 64 25.70 9.85 -6.37
N HIS A 65 25.82 8.52 -6.27
CA HIS A 65 26.36 7.69 -7.34
C HIS A 65 25.48 7.76 -8.61
N ASN A 66 26.12 7.80 -9.79
CA ASN A 66 25.45 8.00 -11.09
C ASN A 66 24.43 6.91 -11.46
N LYS A 67 24.55 5.70 -10.89
CA LYS A 67 23.55 4.62 -11.00
C LYS A 67 22.16 5.00 -10.47
N PHE A 68 22.10 6.04 -9.64
CA PHE A 68 20.84 6.56 -9.11
C PHE A 68 20.36 7.82 -9.86
N ASP A 69 20.92 8.08 -11.04
CA ASP A 69 20.38 9.08 -11.95
C ASP A 69 19.06 8.59 -12.56
N ILE A 70 18.05 9.44 -12.50
CA ILE A 70 16.73 9.20 -13.06
C ILE A 70 16.63 9.99 -14.35
N LYS A 71 16.49 9.27 -15.47
CA LYS A 71 16.31 9.84 -16.80
C LYS A 71 14.97 9.39 -17.35
N ILE A 72 14.02 10.31 -17.47
CA ILE A 72 12.69 10.03 -17.99
C ILE A 72 12.39 11.10 -19.05
N ASP A 73 12.24 10.67 -20.29
CA ASP A 73 12.11 11.56 -21.45
C ASP A 73 13.29 12.57 -21.51
N THR A 74 13.02 13.87 -21.56
CA THR A 74 14.04 14.93 -21.58
C THR A 74 14.47 15.39 -20.19
N LYS A 75 13.91 14.80 -19.13
CA LYS A 75 14.06 15.25 -17.75
C LYS A 75 15.06 14.37 -17.01
N THR A 76 16.00 14.99 -16.30
CA THR A 76 17.01 14.30 -15.52
C THR A 76 17.04 14.78 -14.06
N THR A 77 17.20 13.86 -13.12
CA THR A 77 17.43 14.13 -11.70
C THR A 77 18.18 12.95 -11.08
N ASN A 78 18.34 12.91 -9.76
CA ASN A 78 18.83 11.75 -9.04
C ASN A 78 18.21 11.70 -7.63
N ILE A 79 18.43 10.59 -6.91
CA ILE A 79 17.94 10.38 -5.54
C ILE A 79 18.40 11.53 -4.62
N TYR A 80 19.68 11.89 -4.66
CA TYR A 80 20.23 12.97 -3.82
C TYR A 80 19.44 14.28 -3.95
N ARG A 81 19.05 14.68 -5.17
CA ARG A 81 18.27 15.90 -5.40
C ARG A 81 16.80 15.74 -5.02
N LEU A 82 16.22 14.55 -5.13
CA LEU A 82 14.87 14.28 -4.61
C LEU A 82 14.82 14.51 -3.10
N ILE A 83 15.86 14.10 -2.37
CA ILE A 83 15.97 14.33 -0.93
C ILE A 83 16.27 15.82 -0.63
N THR A 84 17.32 16.40 -1.21
CA THR A 84 17.80 17.74 -0.79
C THR A 84 17.01 18.93 -1.32
N LYS A 85 16.19 18.75 -2.36
CA LYS A 85 15.50 19.87 -3.05
C LYS A 85 13.98 19.81 -3.02
N HIS A 86 13.35 18.82 -2.39
CA HIS A 86 11.88 18.71 -2.39
C HIS A 86 11.17 19.85 -1.65
N HIS A 87 11.81 20.50 -0.66
CA HIS A 87 11.25 21.72 -0.04
C HIS A 87 11.52 23.01 -0.82
N ASN A 88 12.59 23.05 -1.61
CA ASN A 88 13.08 24.26 -2.26
C ASN A 88 12.30 24.62 -3.53
N LYS A 89 12.44 25.87 -3.99
CA LYS A 89 12.04 26.25 -5.36
C LYS A 89 13.00 25.58 -6.34
N THR A 90 12.48 24.88 -7.33
CA THR A 90 13.27 24.15 -8.31
C THR A 90 12.60 24.25 -9.68
N ASN A 91 13.41 24.28 -10.74
CA ASN A 91 12.93 24.19 -12.12
C ASN A 91 12.86 22.74 -12.60
N ASN A 92 13.29 21.77 -11.80
CA ASN A 92 13.22 20.36 -12.14
C ASN A 92 11.80 19.83 -11.95
N GLU A 93 11.14 19.45 -13.05
CA GLU A 93 9.77 18.97 -13.04
C GLU A 93 9.58 17.69 -12.22
N ILE A 94 10.53 16.74 -12.23
CA ILE A 94 10.44 15.49 -11.45
C ILE A 94 10.40 15.79 -9.95
N ILE A 95 11.25 16.72 -9.48
CA ILE A 95 11.27 17.14 -8.07
C ILE A 95 9.96 17.88 -7.71
N LYS A 96 9.40 18.71 -8.61
CA LYS A 96 8.10 19.36 -8.39
C LYS A 96 6.98 18.33 -8.23
N LEU A 97 7.00 17.26 -9.01
CA LEU A 97 6.02 16.18 -8.92
C LEU A 97 6.11 15.44 -7.59
N LEU A 98 7.32 15.07 -7.14
CA LEU A 98 7.53 14.46 -5.82
C LEU A 98 7.01 15.38 -4.70
N LYS A 99 7.39 16.66 -4.72
CA LYS A 99 6.90 17.65 -3.76
C LYS A 99 5.38 17.72 -3.70
N LYS A 100 4.70 17.52 -4.83
CA LYS A 100 3.25 17.54 -4.89
C LYS A 100 2.63 16.26 -4.37
N CYS A 101 3.27 15.11 -4.53
CA CYS A 101 2.90 13.86 -3.86
C CYS A 101 3.03 13.99 -2.35
N ASP A 102 4.17 14.45 -1.84
CA ASP A 102 4.41 14.71 -0.41
C ASP A 102 3.34 15.66 0.16
N GLN A 103 3.09 16.80 -0.51
CA GLN A 103 2.05 17.75 -0.10
C GLN A 103 0.64 17.15 -0.07
N LYS A 104 0.35 16.21 -0.98
CA LYS A 104 -0.96 15.58 -1.11
C LYS A 104 -1.20 14.57 0.01
N ASP A 105 -0.22 13.71 0.24
CA ASP A 105 -0.21 12.76 1.34
C ASP A 105 -0.32 13.49 2.69
N SER A 106 0.57 14.47 2.88
CA SER A 106 0.49 15.40 4.00
C SER A 106 -0.90 16.03 4.14
N ALA A 107 -1.56 16.47 3.07
CA ALA A 107 -2.84 17.18 3.21
C ALA A 107 -3.98 16.27 3.68
N ASP A 108 -3.97 15.00 3.28
CA ASP A 108 -4.97 14.02 3.66
C ASP A 108 -4.89 13.67 5.16
N ASP A 109 -3.68 13.68 5.75
CA ASP A 109 -3.44 13.40 7.18
C ASP A 109 -3.69 14.61 8.10
N LYS A 110 -3.79 15.80 7.52
CA LYS A 110 -3.65 17.06 8.22
C LYS A 110 -5.00 17.61 8.70
N GLY A 111 -5.48 17.06 9.82
CA GLY A 111 -6.56 17.64 10.63
C GLY A 111 -6.27 19.06 11.16
N VAL A 112 -7.29 19.71 11.76
CA VAL A 112 -7.28 21.17 12.04
C VAL A 112 -6.50 21.55 13.30
N VAL A 113 -6.42 20.70 14.32
CA VAL A 113 -5.67 20.98 15.55
C VAL A 113 -4.63 19.92 15.83
N ARG A 114 -3.45 20.40 16.20
CA ARG A 114 -2.25 19.62 16.36
C ARG A 114 -1.44 20.15 17.52
N LYS A 115 -1.39 19.39 18.61
CA LYS A 115 -0.60 19.73 19.78
C LYS A 115 0.82 19.20 19.60
N LYS A 116 1.81 20.07 19.74
CA LYS A 116 3.22 19.67 19.81
C LYS A 116 3.46 18.79 21.02
N GLN A 117 4.34 17.81 20.87
CA GLN A 117 4.75 16.93 21.96
C GLN A 117 5.99 17.50 22.66
N SER A 118 6.15 17.21 23.95
CA SER A 118 7.40 17.48 24.67
C SER A 118 8.44 16.42 24.29
N ILE A 119 9.71 16.82 24.28
CA ILE A 119 10.83 15.88 24.06
C ILE A 119 10.82 14.73 25.07
N GLU A 120 10.48 15.00 26.33
CA GLU A 120 10.51 14.01 27.42
C GLU A 120 9.40 12.94 27.32
N ASN A 121 8.35 13.25 26.56
CA ASN A 121 7.16 12.43 26.42
C ASN A 121 6.64 12.38 24.98
N THR A 122 7.53 12.22 24.02
CA THR A 122 7.15 12.00 22.62
C THR A 122 6.64 10.58 22.43
N THR A 123 5.48 10.45 21.78
CA THR A 123 4.81 9.18 21.53
C THR A 123 4.32 9.06 20.09
N ILE A 124 4.10 7.82 19.66
CA ILE A 124 3.25 7.46 18.53
C ILE A 124 1.88 7.12 19.13
N SER A 125 0.85 7.86 18.75
CA SER A 125 -0.51 7.64 19.23
C SER A 125 -1.30 6.84 18.19
N SER A 126 -2.34 6.12 18.61
CA SER A 126 -3.30 5.51 17.69
C SER A 126 -4.36 6.53 17.27
N PRO A 127 -5.10 6.28 16.17
CA PRO A 127 -6.26 7.10 15.80
C PRO A 127 -7.33 7.22 16.91
N PHE A 128 -7.30 6.31 17.89
CA PHE A 128 -8.23 6.29 19.04
C PHE A 128 -7.65 6.94 20.32
N GLY A 129 -6.51 7.62 20.23
CA GLY A 129 -5.89 8.34 21.35
C GLY A 129 -5.09 7.47 22.32
N TYR A 130 -4.97 6.16 22.08
CA TYR A 130 -4.09 5.28 22.86
C TYR A 130 -2.62 5.49 22.49
N THR A 131 -1.72 5.45 23.47
CA THR A 131 -0.26 5.52 23.23
C THR A 131 0.25 4.17 22.73
N LYS A 132 0.61 4.08 21.45
CA LYS A 132 1.13 2.84 20.84
C LYS A 132 2.58 2.60 21.23
N GLU A 133 3.40 3.65 21.19
CA GLU A 133 4.84 3.58 21.46
C GLU A 133 5.34 4.89 22.05
N LYS A 134 6.21 4.81 23.07
CA LYS A 134 6.98 5.96 23.55
C LYS A 134 8.32 5.99 22.80
N ILE A 135 8.65 7.13 22.22
CA ILE A 135 9.91 7.30 21.49
C ILE A 135 10.98 7.77 22.47
N ASP A 136 11.97 6.92 22.70
CA ASP A 136 13.23 7.30 23.34
C ASP A 136 14.22 7.79 22.28
N LEU A 137 14.76 8.99 22.45
CA LEU A 137 15.62 9.62 21.43
C LEU A 137 16.96 8.90 21.25
N ASN A 138 17.50 8.26 22.30
CA ASN A 138 18.76 7.50 22.19
C ASN A 138 18.52 6.18 21.42
N CYS A 139 17.40 5.51 21.71
CA CYS A 139 16.96 4.36 20.94
C CYS A 139 16.70 4.72 19.47
N LEU A 140 16.06 5.86 19.20
CA LEU A 140 15.84 6.35 17.83
C LEU A 140 17.17 6.65 17.13
N GLN A 141 18.13 7.30 17.81
CA GLN A 141 19.48 7.52 17.26
C GLN A 141 20.16 6.21 16.88
N LYS A 142 20.08 5.20 17.74
CA LYS A 142 20.68 3.89 17.47
C LYS A 142 20.02 3.22 16.25
N ARG A 143 18.69 3.19 16.20
CA ARG A 143 17.93 2.66 15.05
C ARG A 143 18.28 3.38 13.76
N PHE A 144 18.51 4.69 13.82
CA PHE A 144 18.94 5.48 12.68
C PHE A 144 20.36 5.08 12.24
N GLY A 145 21.30 4.94 13.16
CA GLY A 145 22.66 4.45 12.86
C GLY A 145 22.68 3.05 12.24
N ASP A 146 21.88 2.12 12.78
CA ASP A 146 21.72 0.75 12.26
C ASP A 146 21.11 0.75 10.84
N LEU A 147 20.15 1.67 10.59
CA LEU A 147 19.59 1.88 9.25
C LEU A 147 20.67 2.38 8.29
N GLU A 148 21.47 3.37 8.68
CA GLU A 148 22.55 3.88 7.83
C GLU A 148 23.55 2.79 7.43
N ASP A 149 23.97 1.93 8.37
CA ASP A 149 24.89 0.83 8.09
C ASP A 149 24.28 -0.20 7.13
N SER A 150 23.00 -0.53 7.34
CA SER A 150 22.24 -1.43 6.45
C SER A 150 22.11 -0.85 5.05
N LEU A 151 21.84 0.46 4.94
CA LEU A 151 21.75 1.17 3.66
C LEU A 151 23.11 1.25 2.97
N ILE A 152 24.21 1.50 3.68
CA ILE A 152 25.56 1.51 3.09
C ILE A 152 25.85 0.16 2.43
N GLY A 153 25.62 -0.95 3.14
CA GLY A 153 25.80 -2.29 2.59
C GLY A 153 24.94 -2.54 1.35
N LEU A 154 23.66 -2.17 1.42
CA LEU A 154 22.70 -2.36 0.33
C LEU A 154 23.05 -1.53 -0.92
N PHE A 155 23.40 -0.25 -0.74
CA PHE A 155 23.82 0.63 -1.83
C PHE A 155 25.13 0.16 -2.47
N ARG A 156 26.11 -0.30 -1.67
CA ARG A 156 27.35 -0.89 -2.21
C ARG A 156 27.05 -2.10 -3.09
N ASN A 157 26.19 -3.01 -2.62
CA ASN A 157 25.82 -4.21 -3.37
C ASN A 157 25.14 -3.90 -4.72
N TYR A 158 24.29 -2.87 -4.78
CA TYR A 158 23.67 -2.45 -6.05
C TYR A 158 24.67 -1.73 -6.96
N VAL A 159 25.49 -0.85 -6.39
CA VAL A 159 26.54 -0.14 -7.16
C VAL A 159 27.53 -1.14 -7.77
N SER A 160 27.90 -2.20 -7.05
CA SER A 160 28.77 -3.28 -7.51
C SER A 160 28.09 -4.36 -8.36
N GLU A 161 26.80 -4.22 -8.69
CA GLU A 161 26.04 -5.17 -9.52
C GLU A 161 25.85 -6.57 -8.89
N THR A 162 26.03 -6.67 -7.57
CA THR A 162 25.79 -7.92 -6.83
C THR A 162 24.29 -8.22 -6.70
N VAL A 163 23.44 -7.18 -6.75
CA VAL A 163 21.97 -7.31 -6.71
C VAL A 163 21.34 -6.45 -7.81
N ASP A 164 20.23 -6.92 -8.39
CA ASP A 164 19.44 -6.13 -9.34
C ASP A 164 18.55 -5.09 -8.62
N ILE A 165 18.00 -4.14 -9.39
CA ILE A 165 17.17 -3.04 -8.87
C ILE A 165 15.92 -3.52 -8.13
N GLY A 166 15.34 -4.67 -8.53
CA GLY A 166 14.19 -5.27 -7.87
C GLY A 166 14.54 -5.81 -6.48
N CYS A 167 15.63 -6.56 -6.38
CA CYS A 167 16.15 -7.05 -5.10
C CYS A 167 16.60 -5.90 -4.19
N PHE A 168 17.26 -4.88 -4.76
CA PHE A 168 17.63 -3.67 -4.04
C PHE A 168 16.40 -2.95 -3.47
N ARG A 169 15.38 -2.73 -4.31
CA ARG A 169 14.11 -2.10 -3.90
C ARG A 169 13.44 -2.86 -2.76
N GLU A 170 13.28 -4.18 -2.88
CA GLU A 170 12.61 -5.00 -1.87
C GLU A 170 13.34 -4.95 -0.53
N THR A 171 14.67 -5.09 -0.56
CA THR A 171 15.51 -5.04 0.64
C THR A 171 15.51 -3.64 1.26
N LEU A 172 15.50 -2.59 0.44
CA LEU A 172 15.37 -1.21 0.90
C LEU A 172 14.04 -1.00 1.64
N ILE A 173 12.93 -1.40 1.03
CA ILE A 173 11.59 -1.29 1.63
C ILE A 173 11.54 -2.01 2.98
N ASN A 174 12.12 -3.20 3.10
CA ASN A 174 12.15 -3.95 4.35
C ASN A 174 12.96 -3.22 5.44
N ASN A 175 14.15 -2.70 5.11
CA ASN A 175 14.97 -1.92 6.05
C ASN A 175 14.25 -0.64 6.49
N LEU A 176 13.66 0.10 5.55
CA LEU A 176 12.92 1.33 5.86
C LEU A 176 11.69 1.03 6.71
N LYS A 177 10.91 0.00 6.40
CA LYS A 177 9.73 -0.38 7.18
C LYS A 177 10.07 -0.69 8.63
N ILE A 178 11.18 -1.40 8.89
CA ILE A 178 11.62 -1.71 10.26
C ILE A 178 11.90 -0.44 11.04
N THR A 179 12.65 0.50 10.49
CA THR A 179 13.07 1.71 11.23
C THR A 179 12.01 2.82 11.21
N PHE A 180 11.45 3.13 10.05
CA PHE A 180 10.51 4.24 9.88
C PHE A 180 9.15 4.00 10.56
N SER A 181 8.77 2.75 10.87
CA SER A 181 7.58 2.47 11.67
C SER A 181 7.70 2.94 13.12
N HIS A 182 8.91 3.23 13.59
CA HIS A 182 9.22 3.76 14.92
C HIS A 182 9.58 5.26 14.90
N ALA A 183 9.47 5.91 13.74
CA ALA A 183 9.73 7.34 13.56
C ALA A 183 8.45 8.08 13.17
N LEU A 184 8.40 9.39 13.44
CA LEU A 184 7.22 10.23 13.21
C LEU A 184 7.25 10.89 11.83
N GLY A 185 6.21 10.69 11.02
CA GLY A 185 5.97 11.47 9.80
C GLY A 185 5.39 12.85 10.13
N GLU A 186 4.50 12.90 11.12
CA GLU A 186 3.94 14.09 11.75
C GLU A 186 4.18 14.01 13.27
N THR A 187 4.73 15.06 13.88
CA THR A 187 5.14 15.03 15.29
C THR A 187 4.04 15.42 16.26
N ARG A 188 2.89 15.89 15.75
CA ARG A 188 1.84 16.48 16.58
C ARG A 188 0.64 15.53 16.71
N ILE A 189 0.12 15.43 17.93
CA ILE A 189 -1.11 14.67 18.21
C ILE A 189 -2.35 15.46 17.75
N PRO A 190 -3.40 14.80 17.23
CA PRO A 190 -3.55 13.34 17.10
C PRO A 190 -3.04 12.74 15.78
N ALA A 191 -2.42 13.53 14.89
CA ALA A 191 -2.01 13.10 13.55
C ALA A 191 -0.65 12.36 13.50
N ASN A 192 -0.06 12.10 14.68
CA ASN A 192 1.18 11.35 14.85
C ASN A 192 0.96 9.83 14.86
N ASP A 193 -0.26 9.38 14.54
CA ASP A 193 -0.58 7.99 14.20
C ASP A 193 -0.02 7.59 12.83
N VAL A 194 0.23 8.58 11.96
CA VAL A 194 0.97 8.42 10.71
C VAL A 194 2.48 8.40 11.00
N THR A 195 3.07 7.22 10.86
CA THR A 195 4.52 7.04 11.01
C THR A 195 5.27 7.57 9.79
N LEU A 196 6.59 7.69 9.91
CA LEU A 196 7.43 8.04 8.77
C LEU A 196 7.32 7.00 7.65
N TRP A 197 7.07 5.72 8.00
CA TRP A 197 6.89 4.65 7.04
C TRP A 197 5.63 4.89 6.20
N ASP A 198 4.51 5.16 6.86
CA ASP A 198 3.21 5.36 6.20
C ASP A 198 3.29 6.53 5.22
N HIS A 199 3.83 7.65 5.68
CA HIS A 199 4.04 8.86 4.89
C HIS A 199 4.94 8.63 3.67
N SER A 200 6.12 8.03 3.89
CA SER A 200 7.11 7.81 2.82
C SER A 200 6.61 6.80 1.79
N TYR A 201 5.98 5.71 2.26
CA TYR A 201 5.45 4.66 1.38
C TYR A 201 4.27 5.16 0.55
N SER A 202 3.35 5.93 1.14
CA SER A 202 2.23 6.53 0.43
C SER A 202 2.72 7.52 -0.64
N THR A 203 3.61 8.45 -0.26
CA THR A 203 4.24 9.40 -1.19
C THR A 203 4.94 8.69 -2.36
N ALA A 204 5.73 7.65 -2.08
CA ALA A 204 6.42 6.88 -3.11
C ALA A 204 5.46 6.11 -4.04
N SER A 205 4.34 5.62 -3.52
CA SER A 205 3.32 4.90 -4.29
C SER A 205 2.60 5.82 -5.29
N LEU A 206 2.25 7.02 -4.85
CA LEU A 206 1.69 8.07 -5.72
C LEU A 206 2.71 8.50 -6.77
N PHE A 207 3.96 8.71 -6.36
CA PHE A 207 5.03 9.16 -7.23
C PHE A 207 5.37 8.12 -8.31
N LYS A 208 5.49 6.84 -7.95
CA LYS A 208 5.67 5.73 -8.90
C LYS A 208 4.62 5.77 -10.00
N SER A 209 3.34 5.92 -9.63
CA SER A 209 2.23 5.94 -10.59
C SER A 209 2.31 7.14 -11.54
N ILE A 210 2.85 8.27 -11.06
CA ILE A 210 3.11 9.44 -11.92
C ILE A 210 4.29 9.19 -12.86
N LEU A 211 5.37 8.58 -12.38
CA LEU A 211 6.52 8.24 -13.23
C LEU A 211 6.12 7.25 -14.33
N ALA A 212 5.36 6.20 -13.97
CA ALA A 212 4.76 5.26 -14.90
C ALA A 212 3.91 5.98 -15.94
N ALA A 213 3.17 7.02 -15.54
CA ALA A 213 2.37 7.78 -16.47
C ALA A 213 3.20 8.65 -17.44
N ILE A 214 4.29 9.25 -16.96
CA ILE A 214 5.19 10.08 -17.78
C ILE A 214 5.90 9.23 -18.84
N VAL A 215 6.38 8.04 -18.50
CA VAL A 215 7.04 7.15 -19.49
C VAL A 215 6.08 6.68 -20.59
N CYS A 216 4.78 6.68 -20.31
CA CYS A 216 3.73 6.39 -21.29
C CYS A 216 3.35 7.61 -22.15
N GLY A 217 3.95 8.77 -21.90
CA GLY A 217 3.75 10.02 -22.63
C GLY A 217 2.66 10.92 -22.07
N ALA A 218 2.22 10.72 -20.82
CA ALA A 218 1.27 11.63 -20.19
C ALA A 218 1.95 12.98 -19.87
N ASN A 219 1.32 14.07 -20.32
CA ASN A 219 1.75 15.40 -19.92
C ASN A 219 1.21 15.72 -18.53
N MET A 220 2.11 15.72 -17.54
CA MET A 220 1.75 15.91 -16.14
C MET A 220 1.85 17.38 -15.75
N ASP A 221 0.70 17.96 -15.39
CA ASP A 221 0.65 19.23 -14.67
C ASP A 221 0.83 18.97 -13.17
N SER A 222 1.94 19.48 -12.62
CA SER A 222 2.24 19.41 -11.18
C SER A 222 1.13 20.00 -10.29
N GLN A 223 0.27 20.88 -10.79
CA GLN A 223 -0.85 21.43 -10.01
C GLN A 223 -2.10 20.54 -10.00
N ASN A 224 -2.22 19.61 -10.95
CA ASN A 224 -3.42 18.81 -11.18
C ASN A 224 -3.11 17.32 -11.29
N LEU A 225 -2.30 16.82 -10.36
CA LEU A 225 -1.97 15.40 -10.30
C LEU A 225 -3.18 14.57 -9.91
N ASN A 226 -3.42 13.55 -10.72
CA ASN A 226 -4.51 12.62 -10.53
C ASN A 226 -4.00 11.18 -10.70
N TRP A 227 -4.66 10.26 -10.01
CA TRP A 227 -4.37 8.83 -10.03
C TRP A 227 -5.66 8.04 -10.23
N ARG A 228 -5.49 6.74 -10.44
CA ARG A 228 -6.56 5.75 -10.36
C ARG A 228 -6.15 4.65 -9.38
N ILE A 229 -7.09 3.80 -9.02
CA ILE A 229 -6.86 2.58 -8.28
C ILE A 229 -7.20 1.40 -9.19
N PHE A 230 -6.30 0.43 -9.26
CA PHE A 230 -6.53 -0.83 -9.94
C PHE A 230 -6.74 -1.93 -8.91
N GLY A 231 -7.96 -2.46 -8.86
CA GLY A 231 -8.36 -3.53 -7.95
C GLY A 231 -8.34 -4.89 -8.65
N ILE A 232 -7.80 -5.90 -7.98
CA ILE A 232 -7.89 -7.30 -8.37
C ILE A 232 -8.65 -8.00 -7.26
N CYS A 233 -9.85 -8.48 -7.56
CA CYS A 233 -10.83 -8.92 -6.56
C CYS A 233 -11.33 -10.34 -6.85
N TRP A 234 -11.71 -11.07 -5.81
CA TRP A 234 -12.26 -12.42 -5.86
C TRP A 234 -13.05 -12.73 -4.58
N ASP A 235 -13.80 -13.84 -4.55
CA ASP A 235 -14.41 -14.31 -3.31
C ASP A 235 -13.44 -15.25 -2.55
N GLY A 236 -12.56 -14.64 -1.77
CA GLY A 236 -11.53 -15.37 -1.02
C GLY A 236 -12.10 -16.13 0.16
N MET A 237 -13.10 -15.56 0.82
CA MET A 237 -13.79 -16.20 1.95
C MET A 237 -14.48 -17.50 1.52
N GLU A 238 -15.28 -17.47 0.45
CA GLU A 238 -15.89 -18.68 -0.10
C GLU A 238 -14.83 -19.68 -0.57
N PHE A 239 -13.77 -19.22 -1.22
CA PHE A 239 -12.67 -20.09 -1.65
C PHE A 239 -12.03 -20.83 -0.48
N ILE A 240 -11.76 -20.16 0.64
CA ILE A 240 -11.20 -20.77 1.86
C ILE A 240 -12.22 -21.70 2.51
N ASN A 241 -13.48 -21.27 2.64
CA ASN A 241 -14.55 -22.01 3.32
C ASN A 241 -14.96 -23.33 2.64
N ARG A 242 -14.53 -23.57 1.40
CA ARG A 242 -14.66 -24.89 0.76
C ARG A 242 -13.75 -25.96 1.38
N GLY A 243 -12.76 -25.57 2.16
CA GLY A 243 -11.98 -26.50 2.98
C GLY A 243 -12.85 -27.11 4.08
N ARG A 244 -12.90 -28.44 4.14
CA ARG A 244 -13.62 -29.21 5.18
C ARG A 244 -12.71 -29.56 6.37
N LYS A 245 -11.39 -29.54 6.17
CA LYS A 245 -10.38 -29.78 7.20
C LYS A 245 -9.48 -28.57 7.35
N ILE A 246 -8.91 -28.38 8.55
CA ILE A 246 -8.00 -27.26 8.86
C ILE A 246 -6.83 -27.18 7.85
N ALA A 247 -6.24 -28.32 7.48
CA ALA A 247 -5.18 -28.36 6.48
C ALA A 247 -5.61 -27.78 5.12
N GLU A 248 -6.82 -28.09 4.65
CA GLU A 248 -7.33 -27.54 3.39
C GLU A 248 -7.59 -26.03 3.49
N ILE A 249 -8.13 -25.57 4.62
CA ILE A 249 -8.38 -24.14 4.90
C ILE A 249 -7.06 -23.37 4.87
N GLN A 250 -6.03 -23.90 5.54
CA GLN A 250 -4.68 -23.32 5.56
C GLN A 250 -4.07 -23.29 4.15
N ALA A 251 -4.08 -24.41 3.41
CA ALA A 251 -3.55 -24.47 2.05
C ALA A 251 -4.26 -23.49 1.10
N ARG A 252 -5.58 -23.31 1.25
CA ARG A 252 -6.35 -22.32 0.48
C ARG A 252 -6.00 -20.87 0.86
N SER A 253 -5.80 -20.61 2.15
CA SER A 253 -5.30 -19.30 2.61
C SER A 253 -3.92 -19.00 2.02
N GLU A 254 -3.04 -20.01 1.99
CA GLU A 254 -1.71 -19.89 1.38
C GLU A 254 -1.76 -19.64 -0.13
N VAL A 255 -2.67 -20.30 -0.87
CA VAL A 255 -2.92 -20.00 -2.28
C VAL A 255 -3.22 -18.51 -2.49
N ILE A 256 -4.07 -17.90 -1.65
CA ILE A 256 -4.35 -16.46 -1.71
C ILE A 256 -3.09 -15.64 -1.40
N GLY A 257 -2.33 -16.02 -0.37
CA GLY A 257 -1.07 -15.37 -0.02
C GLY A 257 -0.05 -15.41 -1.16
N ASN A 258 0.09 -16.54 -1.83
CA ASN A 258 1.00 -16.74 -2.96
C ASN A 258 0.54 -15.93 -4.20
N ILE A 259 -0.77 -15.88 -4.47
CA ILE A 259 -1.33 -14.98 -5.51
C ILE A 259 -0.93 -13.53 -5.23
N LYS A 260 -1.18 -13.01 -4.03
CA LYS A 260 -0.83 -11.62 -3.69
C LYS A 260 0.67 -11.35 -3.84
N ARG A 261 1.53 -12.27 -3.43
CA ARG A 261 3.00 -12.15 -3.57
C ARG A 261 3.43 -12.04 -5.03
N GLU A 262 2.90 -12.91 -5.89
CA GLU A 262 3.20 -12.89 -7.33
C GLU A 262 2.60 -11.66 -8.02
N LEU A 263 1.40 -11.20 -7.63
CA LEU A 263 0.82 -9.95 -8.13
C LEU A 263 1.65 -8.73 -7.73
N LYS A 264 2.16 -8.65 -6.50
CA LYS A 264 3.09 -7.60 -6.07
C LYS A 264 4.38 -7.62 -6.88
N LYS A 265 4.98 -8.80 -7.05
CA LYS A 265 6.17 -8.96 -7.90
C LYS A 265 5.92 -8.49 -9.33
N LYS A 266 4.76 -8.86 -9.91
CA LYS A 266 4.36 -8.46 -11.26
C LYS A 266 4.15 -6.94 -11.38
N PHE A 267 3.36 -6.31 -10.51
CA PHE A 267 2.90 -4.92 -10.71
C PHE A 267 3.67 -3.85 -9.93
N GLU A 268 4.49 -4.23 -8.96
CA GLU A 268 5.36 -3.28 -8.27
C GLU A 268 6.79 -3.28 -8.82
N ASN A 269 7.25 -4.40 -9.40
CA ASN A 269 8.63 -4.60 -9.86
C ASN A 269 8.75 -4.90 -11.35
N GLU A 270 8.10 -5.95 -11.89
CA GLU A 270 8.24 -6.29 -13.33
C GLU A 270 7.58 -5.23 -14.23
N ILE A 271 6.38 -4.79 -13.87
CA ILE A 271 5.61 -3.74 -14.52
C ILE A 271 5.31 -2.71 -13.44
N PRO A 272 6.26 -1.82 -13.09
CA PRO A 272 6.10 -0.89 -11.96
C PRO A 272 5.06 0.21 -12.22
N ALA A 273 3.79 -0.18 -12.37
CA ALA A 273 2.66 0.70 -12.63
C ALA A 273 2.20 1.40 -11.34
N GLY A 274 2.39 0.75 -10.19
CA GLY A 274 2.03 1.29 -8.89
C GLY A 274 2.42 0.36 -7.74
N ASN A 275 1.92 0.68 -6.54
CA ASN A 275 2.18 -0.08 -5.33
C ASN A 275 0.88 -0.48 -4.66
N VAL A 276 0.90 -1.59 -3.92
CA VAL A 276 -0.23 -2.00 -3.10
C VAL A 276 -0.45 -0.98 -1.98
N ILE A 277 -1.68 -0.51 -1.89
CA ILE A 277 -2.16 0.42 -0.84
C ILE A 277 -3.16 -0.24 0.10
N TYR A 278 -3.78 -1.35 -0.34
CA TYR A 278 -4.71 -2.13 0.46
C TYR A 278 -4.79 -3.55 -0.07
N GLU A 279 -4.88 -4.52 0.85
CA GLU A 279 -5.18 -5.91 0.53
C GLU A 279 -5.92 -6.58 1.69
N ASP A 280 -6.85 -7.47 1.37
CA ASP A 280 -7.59 -8.30 2.32
C ASP A 280 -7.74 -9.71 1.75
N THR A 281 -8.45 -10.62 2.42
CA THR A 281 -8.65 -11.99 1.93
C THR A 281 -9.24 -12.06 0.51
N ASN A 282 -9.89 -11.00 0.05
CA ASN A 282 -10.75 -10.99 -1.13
C ASN A 282 -10.23 -10.10 -2.26
N GLY A 283 -9.15 -9.36 -2.05
CA GLY A 283 -8.61 -8.52 -3.10
C GLY A 283 -7.32 -7.82 -2.72
N ILE A 284 -6.71 -7.23 -3.74
CA ILE A 284 -5.50 -6.43 -3.66
C ILE A 284 -5.65 -5.22 -4.58
N TYR A 285 -5.26 -4.05 -4.08
CA TYR A 285 -5.52 -2.77 -4.73
C TYR A 285 -4.22 -1.98 -4.85
N PHE A 286 -3.93 -1.55 -6.07
CA PHE A 286 -2.73 -0.82 -6.44
C PHE A 286 -3.06 0.64 -6.75
N THR A 287 -2.17 1.56 -6.41
CA THR A 287 -2.14 2.85 -7.12
C THR A 287 -1.95 2.59 -8.61
N PHE A 288 -2.47 3.48 -9.46
CA PHE A 288 -2.44 3.26 -10.90
C PHE A 288 -2.30 4.57 -11.68
N PRO A 289 -1.55 4.58 -12.80
CA PRO A 289 -1.32 5.79 -13.58
C PRO A 289 -2.61 6.27 -14.26
N ASN A 290 -2.82 7.58 -14.24
CA ASN A 290 -3.82 8.24 -15.09
C ASN A 290 -3.18 8.65 -16.43
N LEU A 291 -3.60 7.98 -17.51
CA LEU A 291 -3.13 8.13 -18.89
C LEU A 291 -4.26 8.59 -19.81
N ASN A 292 -5.30 9.23 -19.26
CA ASN A 292 -6.57 9.48 -19.95
C ASN A 292 -7.16 8.16 -20.48
N ASP A 293 -7.58 8.10 -21.75
CA ASP A 293 -8.18 6.88 -22.31
C ASP A 293 -7.24 5.66 -22.32
N LYS A 294 -5.93 5.88 -22.35
CA LYS A 294 -4.94 4.79 -22.33
C LYS A 294 -4.87 4.06 -20.99
N SER A 295 -5.40 4.63 -19.90
CA SER A 295 -5.49 3.91 -18.62
C SER A 295 -6.36 2.67 -18.74
N LYS A 296 -7.36 2.70 -19.63
CA LYS A 296 -8.27 1.58 -19.86
C LYS A 296 -7.54 0.42 -20.54
N GLU A 297 -6.75 0.72 -21.57
CA GLU A 297 -5.91 -0.26 -22.27
C GLU A 297 -4.85 -0.85 -21.34
N LEU A 298 -4.14 -0.01 -20.57
CA LEU A 298 -3.17 -0.50 -19.59
C LEU A 298 -3.83 -1.41 -18.54
N ALA A 299 -5.00 -1.05 -18.02
CA ALA A 299 -5.73 -1.88 -17.05
C ALA A 299 -6.19 -3.21 -17.66
N LYS A 300 -6.58 -3.22 -18.93
CA LYS A 300 -6.90 -4.45 -19.68
C LYS A 300 -5.67 -5.34 -19.84
N GLU A 301 -4.52 -4.78 -20.20
CA GLU A 301 -3.26 -5.54 -20.28
C GLU A 301 -2.86 -6.10 -18.90
N CYS A 302 -2.96 -5.31 -17.83
CA CYS A 302 -2.67 -5.76 -16.46
C CYS A 302 -3.66 -6.83 -15.97
N ALA A 303 -4.94 -6.71 -16.30
CA ALA A 303 -5.96 -7.70 -15.95
C ALA A 303 -5.67 -9.07 -16.57
N LYS A 304 -5.14 -9.12 -17.80
CA LYS A 304 -4.70 -10.38 -18.44
C LYS A 304 -3.55 -11.03 -17.69
N GLU A 305 -2.50 -10.27 -17.37
CA GLU A 305 -1.35 -10.76 -16.60
C GLU A 305 -1.78 -11.25 -15.20
N ALA A 306 -2.69 -10.53 -14.55
CA ALA A 306 -3.24 -10.93 -13.26
C ALA A 306 -4.06 -12.22 -13.36
N LEU A 307 -4.89 -12.35 -14.40
CA LEU A 307 -5.72 -13.53 -14.63
C LEU A 307 -4.87 -14.79 -14.81
N GLU A 308 -3.79 -14.71 -15.60
CA GLU A 308 -2.85 -15.82 -15.80
C GLU A 308 -2.20 -16.27 -14.49
N ILE A 309 -1.73 -15.33 -13.67
CA ILE A 309 -1.17 -15.61 -12.33
C ILE A 309 -2.22 -16.32 -11.46
N MET A 310 -3.43 -15.80 -11.42
CA MET A 310 -4.50 -16.33 -10.57
C MET A 310 -4.92 -17.74 -11.01
N TYR A 311 -5.07 -17.99 -12.30
CA TYR A 311 -5.40 -19.32 -12.81
C TYR A 311 -4.27 -20.32 -12.56
N LYS A 312 -3.02 -19.92 -12.79
CA LYS A 312 -1.87 -20.78 -12.53
C LYS A 312 -1.77 -21.19 -11.05
N ILE A 313 -1.89 -20.24 -10.13
CA ILE A 313 -1.65 -20.51 -8.70
C ILE A 313 -2.88 -21.15 -8.02
N SER A 314 -4.10 -20.78 -8.43
CA SER A 314 -5.32 -21.34 -7.83
C SER A 314 -5.79 -22.64 -8.48
N ASP A 315 -5.05 -23.15 -9.47
CA ASP A 315 -5.45 -24.23 -10.37
C ASP A 315 -6.80 -23.91 -11.07
N SER A 316 -6.99 -22.64 -11.43
CA SER A 316 -8.23 -22.10 -12.03
C SER A 316 -9.47 -22.16 -11.12
N GLU A 317 -9.31 -22.35 -9.81
CA GLU A 317 -10.44 -22.42 -8.88
C GLU A 317 -10.94 -21.06 -8.41
N LEU A 318 -10.08 -20.03 -8.41
CA LEU A 318 -10.45 -18.65 -8.10
C LEU A 318 -10.84 -17.92 -9.38
N TRP A 319 -12.00 -17.25 -9.34
CA TRP A 319 -12.58 -16.52 -10.46
C TRP A 319 -12.53 -15.03 -10.15
N PRO A 320 -11.54 -14.30 -10.68
CA PRO A 320 -11.36 -12.90 -10.35
C PRO A 320 -12.25 -11.97 -11.16
N PHE A 321 -12.35 -10.74 -10.68
CA PHE A 321 -12.72 -9.58 -11.46
C PHE A 321 -11.81 -8.41 -11.13
N PHE A 322 -11.81 -7.43 -12.01
CA PHE A 322 -10.87 -6.32 -11.96
C PHE A 322 -11.64 -5.02 -11.91
N THR A 323 -11.11 -4.03 -11.19
CA THR A 323 -11.70 -2.69 -11.17
C THR A 323 -10.66 -1.66 -11.56
N LEU A 324 -11.08 -0.66 -12.32
CA LEU A 324 -10.34 0.57 -12.53
C LEU A 324 -11.20 1.73 -12.06
N SER A 325 -10.77 2.39 -10.99
CA SER A 325 -11.51 3.48 -10.39
C SER A 325 -11.65 4.67 -11.34
N LYS A 326 -12.59 5.57 -11.04
CA LYS A 326 -12.58 6.92 -11.64
C LYS A 326 -11.28 7.66 -11.32
N VAL A 327 -10.98 8.68 -12.11
CA VAL A 327 -9.85 9.58 -11.84
C VAL A 327 -10.06 10.28 -10.51
N SER A 328 -9.05 10.30 -9.65
CA SER A 328 -9.11 10.93 -8.33
C SER A 328 -7.87 11.76 -8.02
N LYS A 329 -8.08 12.77 -7.16
CA LYS A 329 -7.06 13.62 -6.54
C LYS A 329 -6.72 13.20 -5.11
N THR A 330 -7.39 12.17 -4.60
CA THR A 330 -7.31 11.66 -3.23
C THR A 330 -7.36 10.14 -3.24
N MET A 331 -6.76 9.51 -2.23
CA MET A 331 -6.76 8.06 -2.10
C MET A 331 -8.05 7.50 -1.49
N THR A 332 -8.89 8.36 -0.89
CA THR A 332 -10.18 8.00 -0.30
C THR A 332 -11.18 7.40 -1.28
N ILE A 333 -10.94 7.52 -2.60
CA ILE A 333 -11.70 6.83 -3.64
C ILE A 333 -11.72 5.30 -3.45
N ILE A 334 -10.71 4.74 -2.76
CA ILE A 334 -10.65 3.31 -2.45
C ILE A 334 -11.89 2.80 -1.74
N SER A 335 -12.52 3.62 -0.88
CA SER A 335 -13.76 3.26 -0.18
C SER A 335 -14.91 2.89 -1.13
N GLY A 336 -15.04 3.62 -2.24
CA GLY A 336 -16.02 3.33 -3.28
C GLY A 336 -15.71 2.04 -4.03
N GLU A 337 -14.43 1.80 -4.33
CA GLU A 337 -13.98 0.55 -4.97
C GLU A 337 -14.22 -0.66 -4.07
N LEU A 338 -13.95 -0.54 -2.77
CA LEU A 338 -14.20 -1.61 -1.79
C LEU A 338 -15.68 -1.95 -1.69
N LYS A 339 -16.57 -0.94 -1.60
CA LYS A 339 -18.03 -1.15 -1.62
C LYS A 339 -18.49 -1.84 -2.90
N PHE A 340 -18.01 -1.38 -4.05
CA PHE A 340 -18.33 -2.01 -5.33
C PHE A 340 -17.87 -3.48 -5.36
N ALA A 341 -16.65 -3.75 -4.91
CA ALA A 341 -16.12 -5.10 -4.85
C ALA A 341 -16.88 -6.01 -3.88
N ILE A 342 -17.36 -5.50 -2.74
CA ILE A 342 -18.24 -6.25 -1.81
C ILE A 342 -19.49 -6.75 -2.54
N ASP A 343 -20.15 -5.88 -3.30
CA ASP A 343 -21.38 -6.25 -4.00
C ASP A 343 -21.14 -7.24 -5.14
N LYS A 344 -20.07 -7.08 -5.91
CA LYS A 344 -19.74 -8.00 -7.02
C LYS A 344 -19.30 -9.38 -6.55
N ARG A 345 -18.64 -9.49 -5.40
CA ARG A 345 -18.21 -10.78 -4.82
C ARG A 345 -19.37 -11.70 -4.45
N LYS A 346 -20.59 -11.18 -4.29
CA LYS A 346 -21.80 -12.00 -4.08
C LYS A 346 -22.09 -12.95 -5.25
N ILE A 347 -21.42 -12.78 -6.40
CA ILE A 347 -21.47 -13.68 -7.56
C ILE A 347 -20.21 -14.57 -7.54
N PRO A 348 -20.27 -15.81 -7.02
CA PRO A 348 -19.06 -16.58 -6.69
C PRO A 348 -18.25 -17.07 -7.89
N LYS A 349 -18.88 -17.14 -9.07
CA LYS A 349 -18.28 -17.58 -10.34
C LYS A 349 -18.69 -16.63 -11.46
N MET A 350 -18.25 -15.39 -11.36
CA MET A 350 -18.46 -14.40 -12.41
C MET A 350 -17.41 -14.60 -13.51
N THR A 351 -17.83 -14.53 -14.78
CA THR A 351 -16.88 -14.44 -15.90
C THR A 351 -15.88 -13.33 -15.59
N PRO A 352 -14.56 -13.56 -15.68
CA PRO A 352 -13.60 -12.53 -15.33
C PRO A 352 -13.86 -11.28 -16.16
N THR A 353 -14.05 -10.16 -15.46
CA THR A 353 -14.54 -8.92 -16.05
C THR A 353 -13.73 -7.77 -15.51
N LEU A 354 -13.29 -6.86 -16.39
CA LEU A 354 -12.77 -5.56 -16.01
C LEU A 354 -13.91 -4.55 -15.97
N PHE A 355 -14.20 -4.06 -14.77
CA PHE A 355 -15.10 -2.94 -14.53
C PHE A 355 -14.31 -1.64 -14.54
N ILE A 356 -14.74 -0.68 -15.32
CA ILE A 356 -14.15 0.66 -15.35
C ILE A 356 -15.21 1.63 -14.89
N GLU A 357 -14.96 2.31 -13.78
CA GLU A 357 -15.90 3.28 -13.20
C GLU A 357 -17.26 2.64 -12.88
N GLY A 358 -17.25 1.37 -12.44
CA GLY A 358 -18.43 0.58 -12.09
C GLY A 358 -19.09 -0.18 -13.26
N GLU A 359 -18.73 0.14 -14.50
CA GLU A 359 -19.34 -0.44 -15.70
C GLU A 359 -18.48 -1.57 -16.28
N PRO A 360 -19.07 -2.72 -16.68
CA PRO A 360 -18.33 -3.80 -17.34
C PRO A 360 -17.84 -3.32 -18.71
N LYS A 361 -16.52 -3.41 -18.97
CA LYS A 361 -15.92 -2.97 -20.24
C LYS A 361 -15.22 -4.07 -21.01
N GLU A 362 -14.63 -5.03 -20.32
CA GLU A 362 -13.92 -6.15 -20.96
C GLU A 362 -14.27 -7.45 -20.23
N PHE A 363 -14.51 -8.51 -21.00
CA PHE A 363 -14.67 -9.88 -20.50
C PHE A 363 -13.46 -10.70 -20.95
N PHE A 364 -12.96 -11.54 -20.06
CA PHE A 364 -11.85 -12.45 -20.34
C PHE A 364 -12.35 -13.90 -20.35
N ASP A 365 -11.51 -14.78 -20.88
CA ASP A 365 -11.85 -16.19 -21.02
C ASP A 365 -12.06 -16.86 -19.66
N ASN A 366 -13.13 -17.64 -19.59
CA ASN A 366 -13.38 -18.52 -18.45
C ASN A 366 -12.35 -19.65 -18.44
N PRO A 367 -12.04 -20.20 -17.25
CA PRO A 367 -11.16 -21.34 -17.19
C PRO A 367 -11.86 -22.56 -17.78
N GLU A 368 -11.15 -23.31 -18.62
CA GLU A 368 -11.66 -24.54 -19.19
C GLU A 368 -11.49 -25.71 -18.22
N PHE A 369 -12.57 -26.47 -18.03
CA PHE A 369 -12.55 -27.69 -17.23
C PHE A 369 -12.95 -28.89 -18.08
N LEU A 370 -12.20 -29.98 -17.93
CA LEU A 370 -12.57 -31.25 -18.52
C LEU A 370 -13.90 -31.71 -17.93
N LYS A 371 -14.88 -31.94 -18.81
CA LYS A 371 -16.14 -32.58 -18.43
C LYS A 371 -15.85 -34.00 -17.92
N PRO A 372 -16.56 -34.46 -16.86
CA PRO A 372 -16.45 -35.84 -16.42
C PRO A 372 -16.71 -36.80 -17.58
N LYS A 373 -15.84 -37.80 -17.75
CA LYS A 373 -16.03 -38.91 -18.69
C LYS A 373 -16.78 -40.07 -18.02
N ASP A 374 -17.05 -41.15 -18.76
CA ASP A 374 -17.58 -42.39 -18.18
C ASP A 374 -16.73 -42.84 -16.99
N LYS A 375 -17.40 -43.20 -15.89
CA LYS A 375 -16.81 -43.54 -14.58
C LYS A 375 -16.14 -42.38 -13.82
N GLN A 376 -16.49 -41.14 -14.12
CA GLN A 376 -16.08 -39.96 -13.37
C GLN A 376 -17.28 -39.14 -12.88
N ASP A 377 -17.11 -38.48 -11.74
CA ASP A 377 -18.06 -37.51 -11.17
C ASP A 377 -17.31 -36.22 -10.76
N ILE A 378 -18.05 -35.22 -10.29
CA ILE A 378 -17.47 -33.92 -9.88
C ILE A 378 -16.96 -34.03 -8.45
N CYS A 379 -15.73 -33.56 -8.21
CA CYS A 379 -15.12 -33.55 -6.89
C CYS A 379 -15.98 -32.79 -5.86
N PRO A 380 -16.32 -33.40 -4.71
CA PRO A 380 -17.22 -32.81 -3.72
C PRO A 380 -16.59 -31.68 -2.89
N VAL A 381 -15.27 -31.48 -3.00
CA VAL A 381 -14.52 -30.43 -2.30
C VAL A 381 -14.48 -29.15 -3.13
N CYS A 382 -13.83 -29.17 -4.31
CA CYS A 382 -13.74 -27.98 -5.16
C CYS A 382 -15.02 -27.69 -5.95
N LYS A 383 -15.89 -28.71 -6.17
CA LYS A 383 -17.11 -28.62 -7.00
C LYS A 383 -16.85 -28.12 -8.44
N ILE A 384 -15.68 -28.44 -8.98
CA ILE A 384 -15.24 -27.99 -10.31
C ILE A 384 -14.61 -29.15 -11.09
N ARG A 385 -13.59 -29.81 -10.52
CA ARG A 385 -12.79 -30.81 -11.23
C ARG A 385 -13.45 -32.20 -11.20
N ALA A 386 -13.29 -32.96 -12.28
CA ALA A 386 -13.65 -34.37 -12.31
C ALA A 386 -12.72 -35.21 -11.41
N LYS A 387 -13.25 -36.32 -10.87
CA LYS A 387 -12.53 -37.37 -10.17
C LYS A 387 -13.05 -38.75 -10.60
N SER A 388 -12.34 -39.83 -10.27
CA SER A 388 -12.91 -41.18 -10.38
C SER A 388 -14.10 -41.33 -9.42
N ILE A 389 -15.14 -42.08 -9.80
CA ILE A 389 -16.29 -42.37 -8.92
C ILE A 389 -15.80 -42.97 -7.59
N ASP A 390 -14.83 -43.88 -7.62
CA ASP A 390 -14.28 -44.54 -6.43
C ASP A 390 -13.34 -43.63 -5.62
N GLY A 391 -12.93 -42.49 -6.18
CA GLY A 391 -12.08 -41.53 -5.47
C GLY A 391 -12.88 -40.66 -4.51
N GLU A 392 -12.29 -40.25 -3.39
CA GLU A 392 -12.96 -39.31 -2.48
C GLU A 392 -12.94 -37.85 -3.02
N MET A 393 -11.87 -37.47 -3.72
CA MET A 393 -11.65 -36.11 -4.22
C MET A 393 -10.71 -36.08 -5.43
N CYS A 394 -10.58 -34.91 -6.08
CA CYS A 394 -9.60 -34.73 -7.14
C CYS A 394 -8.17 -34.58 -6.58
N LYS A 395 -7.17 -34.87 -7.42
CA LYS A 395 -5.73 -34.79 -7.05
C LYS A 395 -5.34 -33.45 -6.43
N ILE A 396 -5.84 -32.34 -6.96
CA ILE A 396 -5.53 -31.01 -6.42
C ILE A 396 -6.04 -30.84 -4.97
N CYS A 397 -7.29 -31.25 -4.70
CA CYS A 397 -7.82 -31.20 -3.33
C CYS A 397 -7.11 -32.17 -2.40
N TRP A 398 -6.68 -33.33 -2.91
CA TRP A 398 -5.88 -34.28 -2.15
C TRP A 398 -4.53 -33.67 -1.73
N ASN A 399 -3.80 -33.09 -2.68
CA ASN A 399 -2.51 -32.46 -2.42
C ASN A 399 -2.61 -31.32 -1.40
N ARG A 400 -3.72 -30.56 -1.39
CA ARG A 400 -3.97 -29.50 -0.39
C ARG A 400 -4.22 -30.02 1.02
N ARG A 401 -4.50 -31.33 1.19
CA ARG A 401 -4.59 -31.97 2.51
C ARG A 401 -3.25 -32.46 3.01
N GLU A 402 -2.39 -32.88 2.10
CA GLU A 402 -1.07 -33.38 2.42
C GLU A 402 -0.16 -32.21 2.87
N GLY A 403 0.83 -32.50 3.70
CA GLY A 403 1.88 -31.53 4.04
C GLY A 403 1.74 -30.85 5.40
N ARG A 404 0.55 -30.66 5.98
CA ARG A 404 0.42 -29.94 7.28
C ARG A 404 1.28 -30.55 8.40
N LEU A 405 1.32 -31.88 8.50
CA LEU A 405 2.16 -32.57 9.49
C LEU A 405 3.65 -32.40 9.18
N ASN A 406 4.04 -32.54 7.91
CA ASN A 406 5.44 -32.43 7.49
C ASN A 406 5.96 -31.00 7.64
N GLU A 407 5.13 -29.99 7.36
CA GLU A 407 5.44 -28.58 7.59
C GLU A 407 5.58 -28.27 9.07
N TRP A 408 4.64 -28.76 9.90
CA TRP A 408 4.72 -28.60 11.35
C TRP A 408 5.99 -29.25 11.93
N LEU A 409 6.31 -30.47 11.51
CA LEU A 409 7.57 -31.15 11.89
C LEU A 409 8.83 -30.38 11.47
N SER A 410 8.73 -29.50 10.47
CA SER A 410 9.85 -28.65 10.03
C SER A 410 9.95 -27.31 10.78
N LYS A 411 8.87 -26.89 11.46
CA LYS A 411 8.73 -25.59 12.16
C LYS A 411 7.80 -25.75 13.38
N GLU A 412 8.33 -26.28 14.48
CA GLU A 412 7.59 -26.57 15.73
C GLU A 412 7.26 -25.30 16.56
N GLU A 413 6.81 -24.20 15.94
CA GLU A 413 6.54 -22.93 16.65
C GLU A 413 5.12 -22.79 17.18
N THR A 414 4.14 -23.51 16.61
CA THR A 414 2.72 -23.40 16.98
C THR A 414 2.04 -24.76 16.97
N THR A 415 1.00 -24.95 17.79
CA THR A 415 0.27 -26.22 17.84
C THR A 415 -0.64 -26.42 16.63
N ILE A 416 -0.67 -27.65 16.12
CA ILE A 416 -1.67 -28.09 15.13
C ILE A 416 -2.81 -28.90 15.75
N TRP A 417 -2.75 -29.14 17.07
CA TRP A 417 -3.65 -30.00 17.84
C TRP A 417 -4.68 -29.14 18.57
N ILE A 418 -5.96 -29.45 18.36
CA ILE A 418 -7.05 -28.69 18.99
C ILE A 418 -7.07 -28.85 20.50
N ASP A 419 -6.60 -30.01 20.99
CA ASP A 419 -6.56 -30.33 22.42
C ASP A 419 -5.57 -29.46 23.19
N GLU A 420 -4.55 -28.91 22.51
CA GLU A 420 -3.58 -28.00 23.12
C GLU A 420 -4.11 -26.56 23.26
N VAL A 421 -5.18 -26.21 22.54
CA VAL A 421 -5.88 -24.91 22.70
C VAL A 421 -7.20 -25.03 23.43
N ALA A 422 -7.62 -26.24 23.78
CA ALA A 422 -8.84 -26.49 24.52
C ALA A 422 -8.63 -26.21 26.02
N ASP A 423 -9.70 -25.82 26.71
CA ASP A 423 -9.65 -25.71 28.18
C ASP A 423 -9.53 -27.10 28.84
N ILE A 424 -9.39 -27.12 30.17
CA ILE A 424 -9.29 -28.36 30.96
C ILE A 424 -10.47 -29.34 30.78
N ASN A 425 -11.56 -28.90 30.15
CA ASN A 425 -12.75 -29.70 29.85
C ASN A 425 -12.90 -30.00 28.34
N ASN A 426 -11.83 -29.84 27.55
CA ASN A 426 -11.80 -30.01 26.10
C ASN A 426 -12.74 -29.08 25.33
N ARG A 427 -12.99 -27.86 25.85
CA ARG A 427 -13.84 -26.85 25.19
C ARG A 427 -13.01 -25.79 24.50
N VAL A 428 -13.46 -25.37 23.31
CA VAL A 428 -12.86 -24.30 22.52
C VAL A 428 -13.94 -23.27 22.20
N SER A 429 -13.57 -21.97 22.22
CA SER A 429 -14.43 -20.88 21.77
C SER A 429 -13.75 -20.12 20.63
N LEU A 430 -14.48 -19.91 19.53
CA LEU A 430 -14.05 -19.05 18.43
C LEU A 430 -14.76 -17.70 18.55
N ILE A 431 -13.97 -16.63 18.71
CA ILE A 431 -14.50 -15.26 18.75
C ILE A 431 -14.20 -14.60 17.40
N SER A 432 -15.26 -14.19 16.70
CA SER A 432 -15.16 -13.42 15.46
C SER A 432 -15.81 -12.07 15.64
N LEU A 433 -15.08 -11.00 15.33
CA LEU A 433 -15.53 -9.61 15.41
C LEU A 433 -15.51 -9.00 14.00
N ASN A 434 -16.55 -8.24 13.66
CA ASN A 434 -16.62 -7.48 12.41
C ASN A 434 -16.91 -6.02 12.73
N PHE A 435 -15.98 -5.13 12.40
CA PHE A 435 -16.14 -3.69 12.54
C PHE A 435 -16.55 -3.08 11.20
N ASN A 436 -17.70 -2.41 11.15
CA ASN A 436 -18.12 -1.67 9.96
C ASN A 436 -17.34 -0.35 9.87
N LEU A 437 -16.22 -0.39 9.13
CA LEU A 437 -15.30 0.75 8.96
C LEU A 437 -15.61 1.60 7.71
N ASP A 438 -16.71 1.35 6.99
CA ASP A 438 -17.02 2.03 5.73
C ASP A 438 -16.95 3.56 5.83
N ARG A 439 -17.59 4.11 6.86
CA ARG A 439 -17.63 5.57 7.10
C ARG A 439 -16.31 6.13 7.61
N TRP A 440 -15.40 5.27 8.08
CA TRP A 440 -14.04 5.67 8.43
C TRP A 440 -13.16 5.75 7.17
N LEU A 441 -13.28 4.74 6.29
CA LEU A 441 -12.51 4.66 5.04
C LEU A 441 -12.89 5.72 4.00
N ASP A 442 -14.16 6.14 3.96
CA ASP A 442 -14.61 7.24 3.09
C ASP A 442 -14.32 8.64 3.66
N GLY A 443 -13.75 8.72 4.86
CA GLY A 443 -13.39 9.96 5.55
C GLY A 443 -14.55 10.63 6.30
N THR A 444 -15.79 10.11 6.20
CA THR A 444 -16.96 10.72 6.86
C THR A 444 -16.79 10.82 8.37
N MET A 445 -16.30 9.76 9.03
CA MET A 445 -16.08 9.74 10.48
C MET A 445 -14.82 10.51 10.89
N ILE A 446 -13.80 10.61 10.03
CA ILE A 446 -12.59 11.40 10.32
C ILE A 446 -12.98 12.87 10.57
N GLY A 447 -13.92 13.40 9.79
CA GLY A 447 -14.47 14.74 9.99
C GLY A 447 -15.30 14.94 11.26
N THR A 448 -15.69 13.86 11.94
CA THR A 448 -16.44 13.92 13.22
C THR A 448 -15.55 13.92 14.45
N ILE A 449 -14.24 13.65 14.27
CA ILE A 449 -13.29 13.69 15.39
C ILE A 449 -13.13 15.14 15.83
N TYR A 450 -13.45 15.39 17.10
CA TYR A 450 -13.12 16.65 17.76
C TYR A 450 -11.60 16.79 17.85
N SER A 451 -11.02 17.45 16.85
CA SER A 451 -9.59 17.74 16.84
C SER A 451 -9.25 18.97 17.67
N GLN A 452 -10.19 19.91 17.86
CA GLN A 452 -10.01 21.21 18.55
C GLN A 452 -10.91 21.32 19.77
N SER A 453 -10.40 21.97 20.83
CA SER A 453 -11.28 22.67 21.77
C SER A 453 -11.89 23.92 21.10
N PHE A 454 -12.98 24.44 21.66
CA PHE A 454 -13.57 25.69 21.16
C PHE A 454 -12.61 26.86 21.34
N GLU A 455 -11.85 26.84 22.44
CA GLU A 455 -10.84 27.82 22.83
C GLU A 455 -9.64 27.82 21.87
N ASP A 456 -9.16 26.66 21.44
CA ASP A 456 -8.08 26.58 20.46
C ASP A 456 -8.54 27.07 19.08
N TRP A 457 -9.80 26.77 18.72
CA TRP A 457 -10.37 27.21 17.46
C TRP A 457 -10.55 28.74 17.38
N ILE A 458 -11.08 29.36 18.44
CA ILE A 458 -11.31 30.81 18.48
C ILE A 458 -10.00 31.60 18.53
N ASN A 459 -8.97 31.05 19.17
CA ASN A 459 -7.67 31.72 19.30
C ASN A 459 -6.72 31.43 18.12
N GLY A 460 -7.09 30.57 17.16
CA GLY A 460 -6.27 30.21 16.02
C GLY A 460 -6.13 31.32 14.97
N ASP A 461 -4.97 31.38 14.31
CA ASP A 461 -4.63 32.40 13.30
C ASP A 461 -5.62 32.50 12.11
N ARG A 462 -6.35 31.41 11.82
CA ARG A 462 -7.42 31.40 10.80
C ARG A 462 -8.66 32.20 11.23
N TYR A 463 -8.95 32.27 12.53
CA TYR A 463 -10.07 33.05 13.08
C TYR A 463 -9.69 34.52 13.22
N ASN A 464 -8.47 34.80 13.71
CA ASN A 464 -7.95 36.17 13.86
C ASN A 464 -7.86 36.94 12.52
N ASN A 465 -7.79 36.25 11.37
CA ASN A 465 -7.67 36.85 10.05
C ASN A 465 -8.97 36.83 9.20
N LYS A 466 -10.11 36.36 9.71
CA LYS A 466 -11.39 36.33 8.98
C LYS A 466 -12.55 36.87 9.81
N THR A 467 -13.35 37.77 9.23
CA THR A 467 -14.66 38.16 9.80
C THR A 467 -15.60 36.96 9.86
N VAL A 468 -16.38 36.83 10.94
CA VAL A 468 -17.35 35.75 11.19
C VAL A 468 -18.27 35.48 9.97
N SER A 469 -18.63 36.52 9.23
CA SER A 469 -19.43 36.47 8.00
C SER A 469 -18.77 35.69 6.85
N ASN A 470 -17.44 35.76 6.74
CA ASN A 470 -16.66 35.06 5.71
C ASN A 470 -16.49 33.57 6.03
N ILE A 471 -16.46 33.23 7.32
CA ILE A 471 -16.36 31.84 7.80
C ILE A 471 -17.67 31.06 7.54
N LEU A 472 -18.82 31.73 7.66
CA LEU A 472 -20.13 31.14 7.36
C LEU A 472 -20.38 30.96 5.86
N ARG A 473 -19.77 31.80 5.01
CA ARG A 473 -19.84 31.65 3.54
C ARG A 473 -18.95 30.53 2.98
N ASP A 474 -17.77 30.33 3.57
CA ASP A 474 -16.85 29.24 3.16
C ASP A 474 -17.37 27.84 3.53
N LYS A 475 -18.28 27.76 4.52
CA LYS A 475 -18.95 26.52 4.89
C LYS A 475 -20.20 26.30 4.03
N ASN A 476 -19.99 25.93 2.76
CA ASN A 476 -20.88 24.99 2.07
C ASN A 476 -20.74 23.58 2.69
N ILE A 477 -20.85 23.49 4.03
CA ILE A 477 -21.15 22.25 4.71
C ILE A 477 -22.61 22.00 4.35
N LYS A 478 -22.83 21.09 3.40
CA LYS A 478 -24.09 20.35 3.35
C LYS A 478 -24.21 19.65 4.71
N GLN A 479 -24.76 20.35 5.70
CA GLN A 479 -25.24 19.72 6.91
C GLN A 479 -26.18 18.62 6.44
N GLY A 480 -25.93 17.39 6.90
CA GLY A 480 -26.75 16.24 6.59
C GLY A 480 -28.20 16.57 6.91
N LYS A 481 -29.00 16.78 5.87
CA LYS A 481 -30.44 17.03 5.98
C LYS A 481 -31.24 15.73 6.08
N HIS A 482 -30.60 14.61 6.40
CA HIS A 482 -31.23 13.28 6.53
C HIS A 482 -30.72 12.53 7.76
N LEU A 483 -30.70 13.20 8.91
CA LEU A 483 -30.71 12.55 10.21
C LEU A 483 -31.96 13.07 10.91
N TYR A 484 -33.08 12.41 10.64
CA TYR A 484 -34.42 12.42 11.24
C TYR A 484 -35.44 12.29 10.11
N GLU A 485 -35.50 11.10 9.53
CA GLU A 485 -36.70 10.44 8.98
C GLU A 485 -36.39 8.95 8.78
#